data_AF-A0A1W6JWD9-F1
#
_entry.id   AF-A0A1W6JWD9-F1
#
_cell.length_a   1.000
_cell.length_b   1.000
_cell.length_c   1.000
_cell.angle_alpha   90.00
_cell.angle_beta   90.00
_cell.angle_gamma   90.00
#
_symmetry.space_group_name_H-M   'P 1'
#
loop_
_entity.id
_entity.type
_entity.pdbx_description
1 polymer ?
#
loop_
_entity_poly.entity_id
_entity_poly.type
_entity_poly.pdbx_seq_one_letter_code
_entity_poly.pdbx_strand_id
1 'polypeptide(L)'
;MFTRSMEIGVYCSSTYSLINICDKVNFKLNSSNISSWLKEREKDKYLIFGVDVIPDVIFKTENVPLTSNLIFQFMQKGGKVIWIGDTPFQYIEKEGRRMEANAQPLPITLVNSVRTDNSLLGKLLDYKQGESLRPIAKNSQFLPITMAYGEKGDVVGYSSWIYKYGKGLFIRLYDSKVVDVNYLLSFPERFEKINNGIRIKNFRKFDDFFLKIPPFKIMLISGDNNSGKTTILESIALSNDEEKQKVMKYRRTKELLKENSIIEFLINKKYSVLDSSDKIGDTISSYLIYCNLIDDEIERIKGRVDEILSSGELGRISEEVSSQIDDVFYVYFDPNKELRIIFKDRRDVRISDLGQGYKSFIIFLMTYLINKPELLLIDGIEGFMIQPNLLKNFIKYLLEHEVRTIITTQSSEVIQYFSNISKELGKSGDIIYLHNLEVKNGVQ
;
A
#
# COMPACT_ATOMS: atom_id res chain seq x y z
N MET A 1 -7.17 -24.72 -1.15
CA MET A 1 -5.74 -24.64 -1.53
C MET A 1 -4.95 -25.02 -0.29
N PHE A 2 -4.21 -26.14 -0.30
CA PHE A 2 -3.46 -26.63 0.86
C PHE A 2 -2.51 -25.54 1.37
N THR A 3 -2.69 -25.08 2.61
CA THR A 3 -1.74 -24.19 3.28
C THR A 3 -0.45 -24.97 3.49
N ARG A 4 0.53 -24.74 2.61
CA ARG A 4 1.91 -25.20 2.80
C ARG A 4 2.34 -24.69 4.19
N SER A 5 2.68 -25.59 5.11
CA SER A 5 3.08 -25.19 6.46
C SER A 5 4.25 -24.22 6.36
N MET A 6 4.11 -23.07 7.00
CA MET A 6 5.15 -22.06 6.98
C MET A 6 6.31 -22.55 7.83
N GLU A 7 7.49 -22.62 7.25
CA GLU A 7 8.65 -23.21 7.92
C GLU A 7 9.52 -22.10 8.49
N ILE A 8 9.78 -22.23 9.78
CA ILE A 8 10.49 -21.25 10.61
C ILE A 8 11.73 -21.97 11.18
N GLY A 9 12.91 -21.43 10.92
CA GLY A 9 14.14 -21.79 11.59
C GLY A 9 14.45 -20.75 12.66
N VAL A 10 14.82 -21.19 13.87
CA VAL A 10 15.24 -20.28 14.95
C VAL A 10 16.71 -20.52 15.26
N TYR A 11 17.55 -19.52 14.98
CA TYR A 11 18.96 -19.55 15.34
C TYR A 11 19.13 -19.26 16.82
N CYS A 12 19.86 -20.15 17.49
CA CYS A 12 20.16 -20.12 18.90
C CYS A 12 21.65 -20.35 19.12
N SER A 13 22.23 -19.54 20.00
CA SER A 13 23.62 -19.70 20.45
C SER A 13 23.69 -19.71 21.96
N SER A 14 24.91 -19.88 22.48
CA SER A 14 25.21 -19.78 23.92
C SER A 14 25.08 -18.35 24.47
N THR A 15 24.88 -17.35 23.62
CA THR A 15 24.77 -15.95 24.05
C THR A 15 23.37 -15.60 24.58
N TYR A 16 23.35 -14.70 25.57
CA TYR A 16 22.13 -14.27 26.23
C TYR A 16 21.19 -13.50 25.28
N SER A 17 19.89 -13.80 25.40
CA SER A 17 18.78 -13.10 24.75
C SER A 17 17.76 -12.73 25.82
N LEU A 18 17.19 -11.53 25.77
CA LEU A 18 16.22 -11.09 26.77
C LEU A 18 14.88 -11.85 26.66
N ILE A 19 14.55 -12.36 25.48
CA ILE A 19 13.25 -13.02 25.21
C ILE A 19 13.30 -14.54 25.43
N ASN A 20 14.50 -15.13 25.52
CA ASN A 20 14.74 -16.57 25.74
C ASN A 20 13.86 -17.49 24.84
N ILE A 21 13.70 -17.10 23.56
CA ILE A 21 12.97 -17.88 22.56
C ILE A 21 13.56 -19.28 22.35
N CYS A 22 14.88 -19.40 22.53
CA CYS A 22 15.61 -20.64 22.35
C CYS A 22 15.13 -21.75 23.27
N ASP A 23 14.64 -21.46 24.46
CA ASP A 23 14.12 -22.49 25.38
C ASP A 23 12.68 -22.93 25.06
N LYS A 24 12.02 -22.26 24.11
CA LYS A 24 10.61 -22.44 23.80
C LYS A 24 10.35 -23.09 22.44
N VAL A 25 11.40 -23.41 21.69
CA VAL A 25 11.30 -24.00 20.34
C VAL A 25 11.89 -25.40 20.29
N ASN A 26 11.20 -26.30 19.60
CA ASN A 26 11.59 -27.71 19.50
C ASN A 26 12.77 -27.94 18.55
N PHE A 27 12.85 -27.14 17.48
CA PHE A 27 13.93 -27.23 16.50
C PHE A 27 14.78 -25.95 16.56
N LYS A 28 16.07 -26.12 16.88
CA LYS A 28 17.04 -25.03 17.02
C LYS A 28 18.11 -25.14 15.94
N LEU A 29 18.34 -24.04 15.25
CA LEU A 29 19.51 -23.87 14.40
C LEU A 29 20.69 -23.40 15.25
N ASN A 30 21.87 -23.87 14.92
CA ASN A 30 23.14 -23.50 15.53
C ASN A 30 24.22 -23.43 14.43
N SER A 31 25.45 -23.08 14.80
CA SER A 31 26.56 -22.90 13.83
C SER A 31 26.87 -24.13 12.98
N SER A 32 26.49 -25.34 13.42
CA SER A 32 26.75 -26.60 12.70
C SER A 32 25.72 -26.91 11.60
N ASN A 33 24.47 -26.46 11.74
CA ASN A 33 23.37 -26.85 10.86
C ASN A 33 22.70 -25.68 10.11
N ILE A 34 22.97 -24.42 10.49
CA ILE A 34 22.35 -23.26 9.85
C ILE A 34 22.73 -23.14 8.36
N SER A 35 23.98 -23.47 8.01
CA SER A 35 24.47 -23.35 6.64
C SER A 35 23.79 -24.33 5.68
N SER A 36 23.54 -25.58 6.09
CA SER A 36 22.77 -26.54 5.28
C SER A 36 21.30 -26.12 5.21
N TRP A 37 20.73 -25.69 6.34
CA TRP A 37 19.35 -25.23 6.41
C TRP A 37 19.08 -24.09 5.42
N LEU A 38 19.97 -23.09 5.34
CA LEU A 38 19.87 -21.96 4.41
C LEU A 38 20.07 -22.34 2.94
N LYS A 39 20.89 -23.36 2.65
CA LYS A 39 21.15 -23.81 1.27
C LYS A 39 20.00 -24.64 0.69
N GLU A 40 19.37 -25.45 1.51
CA GLU A 40 18.26 -26.34 1.13
C GLU A 40 16.92 -25.60 0.97
N ARG A 41 16.83 -24.36 1.45
CA ARG A 41 15.58 -23.60 1.59
C ARG A 41 15.70 -22.25 0.93
N GLU A 42 14.67 -21.88 0.18
CA GLU A 42 14.71 -20.66 -0.62
C GLU A 42 13.57 -19.71 -0.28
N LYS A 43 12.40 -19.91 -0.89
CA LYS A 43 11.32 -18.94 -0.93
C LYS A 43 10.32 -19.12 0.22
N ASP A 44 9.88 -18.02 0.81
CA ASP A 44 8.80 -17.96 1.82
C ASP A 44 9.12 -18.69 3.14
N LYS A 45 10.41 -18.76 3.48
CA LYS A 45 10.94 -19.34 4.72
C LYS A 45 11.42 -18.23 5.65
N TYR A 46 11.24 -18.45 6.94
CA TYR A 46 11.62 -17.47 7.96
C TYR A 46 12.79 -17.99 8.79
N LEU A 47 13.84 -17.18 8.90
CA LEU A 47 14.94 -17.38 9.86
C LEU A 47 14.78 -16.33 10.96
N ILE A 48 14.58 -16.77 12.19
CA ILE A 48 14.52 -15.90 13.37
C ILE A 48 15.87 -16.01 14.09
N PHE A 49 16.54 -14.88 14.27
CA PHE A 49 17.68 -14.80 15.18
C PHE A 49 17.16 -14.56 16.59
N GLY A 50 17.21 -15.61 17.42
CA GLY A 50 16.81 -15.52 18.82
C GLY A 50 17.82 -14.79 19.71
N VAL A 51 18.94 -14.33 19.15
CA VAL A 51 20.09 -13.73 19.82
C VAL A 51 20.62 -12.58 18.97
N ASP A 52 21.23 -11.57 19.60
CA ASP A 52 21.82 -10.40 18.92
C ASP A 52 23.26 -10.68 18.42
N VAL A 53 23.45 -11.84 17.78
CA VAL A 53 24.71 -12.27 17.17
C VAL A 53 24.46 -13.05 15.88
N ILE A 54 25.35 -12.90 14.90
CA ILE A 54 25.31 -13.67 13.64
C ILE A 54 26.48 -14.65 13.59
N PRO A 55 26.30 -15.93 13.21
CA PRO A 55 27.43 -16.85 13.13
C PRO A 55 28.33 -16.58 11.92
N ASP A 56 29.64 -16.74 12.12
CA ASP A 56 30.66 -16.54 11.08
C ASP A 56 30.52 -17.48 9.88
N VAL A 57 29.92 -18.65 10.10
CA VAL A 57 29.63 -19.63 9.04
C VAL A 57 28.67 -19.13 7.96
N ILE A 58 27.82 -18.13 8.25
CA ILE A 58 26.86 -17.56 7.28
C ILE A 58 27.12 -16.09 6.94
N PHE A 59 27.96 -15.42 7.71
CA PHE A 59 28.32 -14.02 7.52
C PHE A 59 29.79 -13.77 7.88
N LYS A 60 30.59 -13.49 6.84
CA LYS A 60 32.01 -13.14 6.94
C LYS A 60 32.17 -11.63 6.84
N THR A 61 32.92 -11.05 7.77
CA THR A 61 33.22 -9.62 7.85
C THR A 61 34.41 -9.20 7.00
N GLU A 62 35.28 -10.14 6.61
CA GLU A 62 36.57 -9.89 5.96
C GLU A 62 36.46 -9.75 4.43
N ASN A 63 36.36 -8.53 3.89
CA ASN A 63 36.56 -8.21 2.46
C ASN A 63 35.83 -9.11 1.43
N VAL A 64 34.72 -9.74 1.82
CA VAL A 64 33.90 -10.55 0.90
C VAL A 64 32.68 -9.74 0.46
N PRO A 65 32.30 -9.75 -0.83
CA PRO A 65 31.07 -9.10 -1.26
C PRO A 65 29.85 -9.58 -0.46
N LEU A 66 28.92 -8.70 -0.12
CA LEU A 66 27.72 -9.06 0.66
C LEU A 66 26.94 -10.23 0.03
N THR A 67 26.88 -10.28 -1.29
CA THR A 67 26.21 -11.33 -2.09
C THR A 67 26.83 -12.72 -1.91
N SER A 68 28.06 -12.83 -1.39
CA SER A 68 28.71 -14.10 -1.09
C SER A 68 28.27 -14.71 0.24
N ASN A 69 27.72 -13.89 1.15
CA ASN A 69 27.28 -14.33 2.46
C ASN A 69 25.96 -15.10 2.36
N LEU A 70 25.88 -16.28 3.00
CA LEU A 70 24.73 -17.18 2.89
C LEU A 70 23.41 -16.53 3.31
N ILE A 71 23.45 -15.66 4.33
CA ILE A 71 22.25 -14.92 4.79
C ILE A 71 21.71 -13.99 3.69
N PHE A 72 22.58 -13.32 2.95
CA PHE A 72 22.17 -12.44 1.86
C PHE A 72 21.75 -13.23 0.61
N GLN A 73 22.37 -14.38 0.35
CA GLN A 73 21.91 -15.30 -0.70
C GLN A 73 20.50 -15.85 -0.39
N PHE A 74 20.24 -16.20 0.86
CA PHE A 74 18.93 -16.62 1.33
C PHE A 74 17.87 -15.53 1.09
N MET A 75 18.15 -14.29 1.49
CA MET A 75 17.26 -13.16 1.19
C MET A 75 17.12 -12.90 -0.31
N GLN A 76 18.20 -12.98 -1.09
CA GLN A 76 18.16 -12.80 -2.55
C GLN A 76 17.13 -13.74 -3.21
N LYS A 77 17.01 -14.97 -2.70
CA LYS A 77 16.09 -16.00 -3.17
C LYS A 77 14.65 -15.87 -2.65
N GLY A 78 14.39 -14.94 -1.73
CA GLY A 78 13.05 -14.72 -1.14
C GLY A 78 12.90 -15.17 0.31
N GLY A 79 14.00 -15.55 0.96
CA GLY A 79 14.03 -15.82 2.39
C GLY A 79 13.80 -14.56 3.22
N LYS A 80 13.21 -14.72 4.41
CA LYS A 80 12.90 -13.62 5.32
C LYS A 80 13.66 -13.83 6.64
N VAL A 81 14.40 -12.82 7.06
CA VAL A 81 15.17 -12.83 8.31
C VAL A 81 14.44 -11.94 9.31
N ILE A 82 14.21 -12.45 10.52
CA ILE A 82 13.73 -11.67 11.65
C ILE A 82 14.90 -11.57 12.64
N TRP A 83 15.36 -10.35 12.86
CA TRP A 83 16.40 -10.02 13.83
C TRP A 83 15.77 -9.42 15.07
N ILE A 84 16.09 -10.00 16.22
CA ILE A 84 15.65 -9.53 17.52
C ILE A 84 16.91 -9.11 18.28
N GLY A 85 17.07 -7.80 18.44
CA GLY A 85 18.29 -7.29 19.03
C GLY A 85 18.49 -5.81 18.77
N ASP A 86 19.62 -5.31 19.25
CA ASP A 86 19.87 -3.89 19.30
C ASP A 86 20.44 -3.41 17.96
N THR A 87 21.64 -3.86 17.60
CA THR A 87 22.31 -3.46 16.36
C THR A 87 22.61 -4.70 15.51
N PRO A 88 21.84 -4.93 14.43
CA PRO A 88 22.12 -6.01 13.48
C PRO A 88 23.58 -6.03 13.04
N PHE A 89 24.17 -7.22 12.99
CA PHE A 89 25.55 -7.45 12.52
C PHE A 89 26.68 -6.79 13.35
N GLN A 90 26.38 -6.14 14.49
CA GLN A 90 27.43 -5.59 15.35
C GLN A 90 28.31 -6.69 15.97
N TYR A 91 27.72 -7.85 16.23
CA TYR A 91 28.40 -8.98 16.86
C TYR A 91 28.34 -10.23 16.00
N ILE A 92 29.48 -10.91 15.92
CA ILE A 92 29.64 -12.20 15.25
C ILE A 92 29.90 -13.28 16.29
N GLU A 93 29.37 -14.47 16.06
CA GLU A 93 29.73 -15.67 16.80
C GLU A 93 30.78 -16.46 16.04
N LYS A 94 31.95 -16.61 16.65
CA LYS A 94 33.08 -17.38 16.11
C LYS A 94 33.57 -18.31 17.20
N GLU A 95 33.66 -19.60 16.90
CA GLU A 95 34.09 -20.64 17.86
C GLU A 95 33.28 -20.63 19.18
N GLY A 96 31.98 -20.33 19.09
CA GLY A 96 31.08 -20.26 20.25
C GLY A 96 31.27 -19.04 21.15
N ARG A 97 32.04 -18.03 20.69
CA ARG A 97 32.29 -16.77 21.40
C ARG A 97 31.70 -15.59 20.64
N ARG A 98 31.10 -14.65 21.39
CA ARG A 98 30.67 -13.35 20.87
C ARG A 98 31.89 -12.45 20.67
N MET A 99 32.04 -11.93 19.46
CA MET A 99 33.09 -10.98 19.10
C MET A 99 32.46 -9.77 18.41
N GLU A 100 33.08 -8.59 18.52
CA GLU A 100 32.67 -7.45 17.71
C GLU A 100 33.06 -7.68 16.25
N ALA A 101 32.08 -7.53 15.37
CA ALA A 101 32.22 -7.76 13.95
C ALA A 101 32.69 -6.49 13.20
N ASN A 102 32.37 -5.30 13.76
CA ASN A 102 32.56 -3.98 13.14
C ASN A 102 32.12 -3.91 11.67
N ALA A 103 31.17 -4.76 11.27
CA ALA A 103 30.60 -4.78 9.94
C ALA A 103 29.22 -4.13 9.97
N GLN A 104 28.97 -3.20 9.06
CA GLN A 104 27.67 -2.55 8.93
C GLN A 104 27.14 -2.69 7.49
N PRO A 105 26.60 -3.87 7.14
CA PRO A 105 26.17 -4.16 5.77
C PRO A 105 24.87 -3.44 5.38
N LEU A 106 24.17 -2.85 6.35
CA LEU A 106 22.92 -2.12 6.15
C LEU A 106 23.18 -0.62 6.38
N PRO A 107 22.45 0.29 5.69
CA PRO A 107 22.67 1.74 5.80
C PRO A 107 22.08 2.31 7.10
N ILE A 108 22.58 1.83 8.25
CA ILE A 108 22.10 2.16 9.59
C ILE A 108 22.98 3.28 10.17
N THR A 109 22.33 4.40 10.49
CA THR A 109 22.92 5.52 11.23
C THR A 109 22.05 5.77 12.46
N LEU A 110 22.60 5.81 13.67
CA LEU A 110 21.80 6.06 14.87
C LEU A 110 21.36 7.52 14.95
N VAL A 111 20.16 7.75 15.48
CA VAL A 111 19.63 9.09 15.76
C VAL A 111 19.03 9.15 17.16
N ASN A 112 18.85 10.36 17.67
CA ASN A 112 18.10 10.58 18.91
C ASN A 112 16.62 10.76 18.59
N SER A 113 15.75 10.36 19.51
CA SER A 113 14.31 10.62 19.44
C SER A 113 13.76 10.89 20.83
N VAL A 114 12.68 11.66 20.88
CA VAL A 114 11.96 11.91 22.15
C VAL A 114 10.75 11.01 22.34
N ARG A 115 10.22 10.44 21.25
CA ARG A 115 9.09 9.51 21.30
C ARG A 115 9.11 8.53 20.13
N THR A 116 8.45 7.40 20.32
CA THR A 116 8.16 6.43 19.25
C THR A 116 6.66 6.21 19.11
N ASP A 117 6.21 5.92 17.89
CA ASP A 117 4.85 5.45 17.63
C ASP A 117 4.86 4.41 16.50
N ASN A 118 3.91 3.49 16.51
CA ASN A 118 3.76 2.50 15.47
C ASN A 118 3.44 3.21 14.17
N SER A 119 4.04 2.75 13.08
CA SER A 119 3.57 3.07 11.73
C SER A 119 2.24 2.37 11.46
N LEU A 120 1.65 2.60 10.29
CA LEU A 120 0.51 1.80 9.83
C LEU A 120 0.85 0.31 9.83
N LEU A 121 2.03 -0.06 9.34
CA LEU A 121 2.50 -1.44 9.32
C LEU A 121 2.60 -2.01 10.75
N GLY A 122 3.15 -1.25 11.70
CA GLY A 122 3.18 -1.65 13.11
C GLY A 122 1.80 -1.85 13.71
N LYS A 123 0.85 -0.94 13.44
CA LYS A 123 -0.54 -1.07 13.90
C LYS A 123 -1.22 -2.32 13.31
N LEU A 124 -1.04 -2.59 12.03
CA LEU A 124 -1.63 -3.76 11.36
C LEU A 124 -1.02 -5.10 11.81
N LEU A 125 0.23 -5.09 12.28
CA LEU A 125 0.92 -6.24 12.86
C LEU A 125 0.65 -6.43 14.36
N ASP A 126 -0.18 -5.58 14.96
CA ASP A 126 -0.38 -5.45 16.41
C ASP A 126 0.96 -5.38 17.16
N TYR A 127 1.94 -4.68 16.59
CA TYR A 127 3.27 -4.59 17.16
C TYR A 127 3.21 -3.84 18.49
N LYS A 128 3.61 -4.50 19.58
CA LYS A 128 3.64 -3.86 20.89
C LYS A 128 4.92 -3.04 21.01
N GLN A 129 4.76 -1.75 21.24
CA GLN A 129 5.88 -0.84 21.44
C GLN A 129 6.45 -1.00 22.84
N GLY A 130 7.76 -0.88 22.96
CA GLY A 130 8.47 -0.56 24.20
C GLY A 130 9.27 0.72 24.01
N GLU A 131 9.84 1.25 25.09
CA GLU A 131 10.85 2.31 24.99
C GLU A 131 11.97 1.84 24.06
N SER A 132 12.10 2.45 22.88
CA SER A 132 13.20 2.13 21.97
C SER A 132 14.35 3.07 22.25
N LEU A 133 15.49 2.51 22.67
CA LEU A 133 16.66 3.31 23.03
C LEU A 133 17.51 3.72 21.82
N ARG A 134 17.27 3.16 20.63
CA ARG A 134 18.15 3.32 19.44
C ARG A 134 17.41 3.31 18.11
N PRO A 135 16.72 4.40 17.77
CA PRO A 135 16.19 4.57 16.42
C PRO A 135 17.33 4.81 15.42
N ILE A 136 17.08 4.43 14.17
CA ILE A 136 17.98 4.67 13.04
C ILE A 136 17.45 5.83 12.19
N ALA A 137 18.33 6.59 11.56
CA ALA A 137 17.99 7.69 10.68
C ALA A 137 17.00 7.25 9.59
N LYS A 138 16.09 8.15 9.26
CA LYS A 138 15.15 7.96 8.14
C LYS A 138 15.93 7.65 6.86
N ASN A 139 15.55 6.58 6.18
CA ASN A 139 16.13 6.16 4.91
C ASN A 139 15.05 5.50 4.04
N SER A 140 15.01 5.82 2.75
CA SER A 140 14.01 5.30 1.82
C SER A 140 14.09 3.79 1.58
N GLN A 141 15.21 3.15 1.96
CA GLN A 141 15.39 1.70 1.89
C GLN A 141 14.71 0.94 3.04
N PHE A 142 14.26 1.63 4.09
CA PHE A 142 13.61 1.01 5.25
C PHE A 142 12.11 1.31 5.26
N LEU A 143 11.29 0.27 5.39
CA LEU A 143 9.87 0.39 5.67
C LEU A 143 9.66 0.42 7.19
N PRO A 144 9.09 1.48 7.76
CA PRO A 144 8.89 1.56 9.21
C PRO A 144 7.82 0.58 9.71
N ILE A 145 8.13 -0.14 10.78
CA ILE A 145 7.14 -0.76 11.70
C ILE A 145 6.85 0.21 12.85
N THR A 146 7.87 0.94 13.30
CA THR A 146 7.75 1.97 14.34
C THR A 146 8.54 3.19 13.91
N MET A 147 7.90 4.36 13.94
CA MET A 147 8.49 5.66 13.67
C MET A 147 9.03 6.27 14.96
N ALA A 148 10.16 6.95 14.85
CA ALA A 148 10.78 7.73 15.91
C ALA A 148 10.69 9.21 15.55
N TYR A 149 10.31 10.03 16.54
CA TYR A 149 10.03 11.45 16.32
C TYR A 149 10.99 12.34 17.10
N GLY A 150 11.34 13.47 16.48
CA GLY A 150 12.09 14.56 17.09
C GLY A 150 11.21 15.48 17.95
N GLU A 151 11.83 16.50 18.54
CA GLU A 151 11.15 17.48 19.40
C GLU A 151 10.05 18.27 18.69
N LYS A 152 10.20 18.51 17.37
CA LYS A 152 9.21 19.22 16.55
C LYS A 152 8.04 18.32 16.11
N GLY A 153 8.08 17.03 16.46
CA GLY A 153 7.08 16.05 16.05
C GLY A 153 7.22 15.54 14.63
N ASP A 154 8.34 15.86 13.96
CA ASP A 154 8.79 15.32 12.68
C ASP A 154 9.35 13.89 12.84
N VAL A 155 9.30 13.09 11.78
CA VAL A 155 9.86 11.74 11.76
C VAL A 155 11.36 11.83 11.51
N VAL A 156 12.16 11.56 12.54
CA VAL A 156 13.64 11.59 12.45
C VAL A 156 14.24 10.23 12.13
N GLY A 157 13.48 9.15 12.35
CA GLY A 157 14.00 7.80 12.22
C GLY A 157 13.01 6.69 12.46
N TYR A 158 13.53 5.46 12.52
CA TYR A 158 12.76 4.23 12.71
C TYR A 158 13.37 3.38 13.81
N SER A 159 12.52 2.84 14.68
CA SER A 159 12.96 1.90 15.71
C SER A 159 12.90 0.47 15.19
N SER A 160 11.71 0.00 14.82
CA SER A 160 11.54 -1.29 14.15
C SER A 160 11.25 -1.06 12.68
N TRP A 161 11.85 -1.86 11.80
CA TRP A 161 11.85 -1.60 10.37
C TRP A 161 12.08 -2.87 9.54
N ILE A 162 11.76 -2.77 8.26
CA ILE A 162 11.98 -3.81 7.25
C ILE A 162 12.88 -3.25 6.16
N TYR A 163 13.93 -4.00 5.84
CA TYR A 163 14.81 -3.75 4.70
C TYR A 163 14.56 -4.80 3.62
N LYS A 164 14.33 -4.36 2.39
CA LYS A 164 14.11 -5.25 1.25
C LYS A 164 15.44 -5.57 0.58
N TYR A 165 15.76 -6.85 0.43
CA TYR A 165 16.97 -7.30 -0.25
C TYR A 165 16.66 -8.42 -1.25
N GLY A 166 16.85 -8.14 -2.53
CA GLY A 166 16.40 -9.03 -3.61
C GLY A 166 14.90 -9.30 -3.52
N LYS A 167 14.52 -10.58 -3.43
CA LYS A 167 13.11 -11.00 -3.24
C LYS A 167 12.72 -11.17 -1.78
N GLY A 168 13.68 -11.07 -0.86
CA GLY A 168 13.53 -11.35 0.56
C GLY A 168 13.50 -10.09 1.41
N LEU A 169 13.46 -10.30 2.72
CA LEU A 169 13.31 -9.23 3.71
C LEU A 169 14.25 -9.46 4.90
N PHE A 170 14.81 -8.37 5.41
CA PHE A 170 15.42 -8.32 6.73
C PHE A 170 14.51 -7.48 7.63
N ILE A 171 13.97 -8.08 8.68
CA ILE A 171 12.97 -7.49 9.57
C ILE A 171 13.62 -7.32 10.94
N ARG A 172 13.85 -6.08 11.35
CA ARG A 172 14.38 -5.77 12.68
C ARG A 172 13.23 -5.47 13.61
N LEU A 173 13.04 -6.33 14.61
CA LEU A 173 12.13 -6.11 15.72
C LEU A 173 12.96 -5.80 16.96
N TYR A 174 12.54 -4.78 17.73
CA TYR A 174 13.25 -4.46 18.96
C TYR A 174 13.07 -5.55 20.01
N ASP A 175 14.19 -5.95 20.60
CA ASP A 175 14.20 -6.81 21.77
C ASP A 175 13.72 -6.00 22.98
N SER A 176 12.45 -6.18 23.33
CA SER A 176 11.84 -5.53 24.49
C SER A 176 11.09 -6.55 25.30
N LYS A 177 10.91 -6.27 26.60
CA LYS A 177 10.02 -7.06 27.48
C LYS A 177 8.59 -7.19 26.95
N VAL A 178 8.20 -6.36 25.97
CA VAL A 178 6.86 -6.29 25.40
C VAL A 178 6.71 -7.18 24.16
N VAL A 179 7.81 -7.47 23.46
CA VAL A 179 7.84 -8.40 22.32
C VAL A 179 8.19 -9.78 22.87
N ASP A 180 7.18 -10.58 23.21
CA ASP A 180 7.38 -11.91 23.78
C ASP A 180 7.61 -13.00 22.71
N VAL A 181 7.97 -14.20 23.17
CA VAL A 181 8.19 -15.38 22.31
C VAL A 181 6.96 -15.71 21.45
N ASN A 182 5.75 -15.56 21.99
CA ASN A 182 4.52 -15.89 21.26
C ASN A 182 4.29 -14.90 20.11
N TYR A 183 4.60 -13.62 20.32
CA TYR A 183 4.58 -12.62 19.27
C TYR A 183 5.55 -13.00 18.15
N LEU A 184 6.80 -13.33 18.48
CA LEU A 184 7.83 -13.67 17.49
C LEU A 184 7.49 -14.91 16.67
N LEU A 185 7.00 -15.97 17.32
CA LEU A 185 6.62 -17.21 16.63
C LEU A 185 5.35 -17.03 15.78
N SER A 186 4.46 -16.11 16.14
CA SER A 186 3.27 -15.77 15.34
C SER A 186 3.52 -14.68 14.30
N PHE A 187 4.62 -13.91 14.41
CA PHE A 187 4.92 -12.79 13.52
C PHE A 187 4.93 -13.19 12.04
N PRO A 188 5.60 -14.30 11.63
CA PRO A 188 5.59 -14.72 10.25
C PRO A 188 4.17 -14.88 9.68
N GLU A 189 3.25 -15.52 10.43
CA GLU A 189 1.87 -15.70 9.99
C GLU A 189 1.10 -14.37 9.94
N ARG A 190 1.28 -13.52 10.95
CA ARG A 190 0.69 -12.16 10.99
C ARG A 190 1.12 -11.33 9.78
N PHE A 191 2.41 -11.40 9.44
CA PHE A 191 2.99 -10.67 8.33
C PHE A 191 2.44 -11.12 6.98
N GLU A 192 2.29 -12.43 6.75
CA GLU A 192 1.72 -12.94 5.50
C GLU A 192 0.21 -12.64 5.35
N LYS A 193 -0.51 -12.58 6.47
CA LYS A 193 -1.96 -12.33 6.53
C LYS A 193 -2.33 -10.87 6.77
N ILE A 194 -1.35 -9.96 6.66
CA ILE A 194 -1.59 -8.55 6.93
C ILE A 194 -2.68 -8.00 6.01
N ASN A 195 -3.63 -7.29 6.61
CA ASN A 195 -4.74 -6.69 5.87
C ASN A 195 -4.30 -5.41 5.18
N ASN A 196 -5.14 -4.90 4.28
CA ASN A 196 -4.94 -3.55 3.78
C ASN A 196 -5.19 -2.54 4.92
N GLY A 197 -4.70 -1.32 4.76
CA GLY A 197 -5.00 -0.26 5.71
C GLY A 197 -4.55 1.10 5.22
N ILE A 198 -5.06 2.12 5.89
CA ILE A 198 -4.73 3.53 5.66
C ILE A 198 -4.51 4.17 7.02
N ARG A 199 -3.51 5.03 7.12
CA ARG A 199 -3.32 5.94 8.23
C ARG A 199 -3.05 7.34 7.72
N ILE A 200 -3.69 8.32 8.35
CA ILE A 200 -3.59 9.73 7.98
C ILE A 200 -3.39 10.53 9.26
N LYS A 201 -2.29 11.25 9.37
CA LYS A 201 -1.96 12.12 10.50
C LYS A 201 -1.74 13.56 10.04
N ASN A 202 -2.27 14.51 10.82
CA ASN A 202 -2.15 15.95 10.61
C ASN A 202 -2.41 16.37 9.15
N PHE A 203 -3.37 15.74 8.50
CA PHE A 203 -3.70 16.01 7.11
C PHE A 203 -5.18 16.36 7.02
N ARG A 204 -5.42 17.65 6.78
CA ARG A 204 -6.75 18.25 6.59
C ARG A 204 -7.68 18.01 7.77
N LYS A 205 -8.56 17.02 7.67
CA LYS A 205 -9.59 16.71 8.67
C LYS A 205 -9.18 15.66 9.68
N PHE A 206 -8.01 15.06 9.51
CA PHE A 206 -7.56 13.98 10.36
C PHE A 206 -6.32 14.39 11.13
N ASP A 207 -6.43 14.38 12.46
CA ASP A 207 -5.31 14.53 13.37
C ASP A 207 -4.51 13.21 13.47
N ASP A 208 -5.20 12.09 13.75
CA ASP A 208 -4.70 10.71 13.58
C ASP A 208 -5.89 9.80 13.25
N PHE A 209 -6.00 9.39 11.98
CA PHE A 209 -7.01 8.47 11.49
C PHE A 209 -6.35 7.16 11.10
N PHE A 210 -6.90 6.04 11.54
CA PHE A 210 -6.45 4.70 11.17
C PHE A 210 -7.63 3.85 10.75
N LEU A 211 -7.49 3.17 9.62
CA LEU A 211 -8.48 2.26 9.08
C LEU A 211 -7.81 0.96 8.65
N LYS A 212 -8.22 -0.16 9.27
CA LYS A 212 -7.91 -1.51 8.79
C LYS A 212 -8.97 -1.92 7.78
N ILE A 213 -8.53 -2.32 6.59
CA ILE A 213 -9.40 -2.57 5.45
C ILE A 213 -9.30 -4.05 5.07
N PRO A 214 -10.41 -4.82 5.10
CA PRO A 214 -10.41 -6.19 4.58
C PRO A 214 -10.07 -6.23 3.07
N PRO A 215 -9.82 -7.41 2.49
CA PRO A 215 -9.77 -7.54 1.03
C PRO A 215 -11.07 -7.04 0.39
N PHE A 216 -10.96 -6.21 -0.66
CA PHE A 216 -12.11 -5.66 -1.37
C PHE A 216 -11.85 -5.57 -2.87
N LYS A 217 -12.94 -5.62 -3.62
CA LYS A 217 -12.99 -5.17 -5.02
C LYS A 217 -13.42 -3.72 -5.10
N ILE A 218 -14.53 -3.41 -4.43
CA ILE A 218 -15.10 -2.06 -4.36
C ILE A 218 -15.24 -1.68 -2.88
N MET A 219 -14.75 -0.51 -2.51
CA MET A 219 -14.99 0.08 -1.19
C MET A 219 -15.85 1.33 -1.38
N LEU A 220 -17.09 1.27 -0.92
CA LEU A 220 -18.02 2.39 -0.97
C LEU A 220 -18.01 3.13 0.38
N ILE A 221 -17.48 4.35 0.38
CA ILE A 221 -17.42 5.23 1.54
C ILE A 221 -18.59 6.20 1.48
N SER A 222 -19.44 6.18 2.51
CA SER A 222 -20.62 7.01 2.60
C SER A 222 -20.67 7.83 3.88
N GLY A 223 -21.39 8.94 3.83
CA GLY A 223 -21.63 9.83 4.97
C GLY A 223 -21.88 11.26 4.52
N ASP A 224 -22.08 12.15 5.47
CA ASP A 224 -22.50 13.53 5.19
C ASP A 224 -21.41 14.37 4.51
N ASN A 225 -21.83 15.53 4.02
CA ASN A 225 -20.89 16.58 3.63
C ASN A 225 -19.87 16.81 4.76
N ASN A 226 -18.64 17.08 4.35
CA ASN A 226 -17.56 17.38 5.27
C ASN A 226 -17.03 16.19 6.14
N SER A 227 -17.52 14.95 5.99
CA SER A 227 -17.10 13.80 6.82
C SER A 227 -15.70 13.21 6.56
N GLY A 228 -14.90 13.79 5.66
CA GLY A 228 -13.53 13.35 5.38
C GLY A 228 -13.37 12.34 4.24
N LYS A 229 -14.46 11.91 3.59
CA LYS A 229 -14.45 10.99 2.43
C LYS A 229 -13.41 11.37 1.35
N THR A 230 -13.52 12.58 0.80
CA THR A 230 -12.59 13.07 -0.22
C THR A 230 -11.15 13.16 0.31
N THR A 231 -10.94 13.42 1.61
CA THR A 231 -9.60 13.47 2.21
C THR A 231 -8.94 12.10 2.20
N ILE A 232 -9.70 11.01 2.39
CA ILE A 232 -9.18 9.64 2.27
C ILE A 232 -8.71 9.39 0.84
N LEU A 233 -9.54 9.67 -0.18
CA LEU A 233 -9.19 9.44 -1.58
C LEU A 233 -7.97 10.27 -1.98
N GLU A 234 -7.99 11.58 -1.68
CA GLU A 234 -6.88 12.47 -2.00
C GLU A 234 -5.58 12.02 -1.33
N SER A 235 -5.63 11.54 -0.07
CA SER A 235 -4.43 11.07 0.63
C SER A 235 -3.72 9.93 -0.11
N ILE A 236 -4.50 8.98 -0.69
CA ILE A 236 -3.96 7.89 -1.51
C ILE A 236 -3.41 8.44 -2.83
N ALA A 237 -4.16 9.35 -3.46
CA ALA A 237 -3.81 9.98 -4.73
C ALA A 237 -2.46 10.73 -4.66
N LEU A 238 -2.08 11.29 -3.49
CA LEU A 238 -0.80 11.99 -3.33
C LEU A 238 0.44 11.10 -3.55
N SER A 239 0.26 9.77 -3.58
CA SER A 239 1.34 8.85 -3.89
C SER A 239 1.75 8.85 -5.36
N ASN A 240 0.92 9.38 -6.26
CA ASN A 240 1.23 9.57 -7.67
C ASN A 240 1.44 11.06 -7.92
N ASP A 241 2.56 11.46 -8.53
CA ASP A 241 2.87 12.87 -8.76
C ASP A 241 1.88 13.56 -9.70
N GLU A 242 1.37 12.86 -10.72
CA GLU A 242 0.35 13.41 -11.62
C GLU A 242 -0.96 13.69 -10.85
N GLU A 243 -1.38 12.72 -10.05
CA GLU A 243 -2.57 12.84 -9.22
C GLU A 243 -2.39 13.88 -8.11
N LYS A 244 -1.19 14.02 -7.54
CA LYS A 244 -0.84 15.10 -6.60
C LYS A 244 -1.05 16.47 -7.25
N GLN A 245 -0.59 16.68 -8.48
CA GLN A 245 -0.83 17.94 -9.20
C GLN A 245 -2.32 18.18 -9.45
N LYS A 246 -3.07 17.13 -9.78
CA LYS A 246 -4.53 17.20 -9.91
C LYS A 246 -5.22 17.63 -8.62
N VAL A 247 -4.83 17.06 -7.48
CA VAL A 247 -5.33 17.48 -6.16
C VAL A 247 -4.95 18.94 -5.87
N MET A 248 -3.72 19.36 -6.16
CA MET A 248 -3.28 20.75 -5.97
C MET A 248 -4.10 21.74 -6.81
N LYS A 249 -4.32 21.43 -8.09
CA LYS A 249 -5.16 22.24 -9.00
C LYS A 249 -6.58 22.34 -8.48
N TYR A 250 -7.20 21.20 -8.14
CA TYR A 250 -8.57 21.15 -7.61
C TYR A 250 -8.72 22.00 -6.36
N ARG A 251 -7.72 21.96 -5.48
CA ARG A 251 -7.74 22.61 -4.18
C ARG A 251 -7.18 24.02 -4.20
N ARG A 252 -6.68 24.47 -5.35
CA ARG A 252 -6.07 25.79 -5.55
C ARG A 252 -5.01 26.10 -4.50
N THR A 253 -4.19 25.10 -4.19
CA THR A 253 -3.11 25.20 -3.18
C THR A 253 -1.76 24.85 -3.80
N LYS A 254 -0.70 25.49 -3.28
CA LYS A 254 0.69 25.17 -3.61
C LYS A 254 1.30 24.14 -2.66
N GLU A 255 0.67 23.89 -1.53
CA GLU A 255 1.14 22.98 -0.49
C GLU A 255 -0.01 22.13 0.04
N LEU A 256 0.19 20.81 0.12
CA LEU A 256 -0.81 19.85 0.58
C LEU A 256 -0.46 19.23 1.93
N LEU A 257 0.83 19.04 2.21
CA LEU A 257 1.33 18.39 3.41
C LEU A 257 2.02 19.43 4.29
N LYS A 258 1.68 19.44 5.58
CA LYS A 258 2.40 20.22 6.59
C LYS A 258 3.63 19.42 7.03
N GLU A 259 4.57 20.09 7.70
CA GLU A 259 5.84 19.50 8.19
C GLU A 259 5.65 18.22 9.04
N ASN A 260 4.52 18.09 9.74
CA ASN A 260 4.19 16.93 10.58
C ASN A 260 3.07 16.03 10.01
N SER A 261 2.70 16.22 8.74
CA SER A 261 1.72 15.37 8.05
C SER A 261 2.34 14.03 7.70
N ILE A 262 1.61 12.95 7.96
CA ILE A 262 2.03 11.58 7.60
C ILE A 262 0.84 10.87 6.98
N ILE A 263 1.02 10.34 5.79
CA ILE A 263 0.04 9.50 5.11
C ILE A 263 0.70 8.15 4.85
N GLU A 264 0.10 7.09 5.36
CA GLU A 264 0.58 5.73 5.21
C GLU A 264 -0.53 4.89 4.60
N PHE A 265 -0.21 4.00 3.68
CA PHE A 265 -1.18 3.03 3.19
C PHE A 265 -0.51 1.72 2.85
N LEU A 266 -1.25 0.64 3.08
CA LEU A 266 -0.91 -0.72 2.68
C LEU A 266 -2.08 -1.23 1.85
N ILE A 267 -1.91 -1.31 0.54
CA ILE A 267 -2.94 -1.83 -0.35
C ILE A 267 -2.30 -2.88 -1.25
N ASN A 268 -2.85 -4.09 -1.25
CA ASN A 268 -2.34 -5.20 -2.06
C ASN A 268 -0.86 -5.51 -1.81
N LYS A 269 -0.45 -5.51 -0.52
CA LYS A 269 0.94 -5.72 -0.06
C LYS A 269 1.93 -4.64 -0.52
N LYS A 270 1.48 -3.57 -1.18
CA LYS A 270 2.29 -2.39 -1.46
C LYS A 270 2.16 -1.40 -0.32
N TYR A 271 3.28 -1.12 0.34
CA TYR A 271 3.32 -0.21 1.48
C TYR A 271 3.97 1.10 1.07
N SER A 272 3.33 2.21 1.38
CA SER A 272 3.89 3.54 1.14
C SER A 272 3.72 4.43 2.35
N VAL A 273 4.71 5.29 2.56
CA VAL A 273 4.68 6.37 3.54
C VAL A 273 5.01 7.66 2.80
N LEU A 274 4.18 8.67 2.99
CA LEU A 274 4.36 10.01 2.48
C LEU A 274 4.33 10.98 3.65
N ASP A 275 5.38 11.77 3.78
CA ASP A 275 5.41 12.94 4.66
C ASP A 275 5.83 14.19 3.87
N SER A 276 6.07 15.30 4.57
CA SER A 276 6.43 16.56 3.91
C SER A 276 7.78 16.54 3.20
N SER A 277 8.71 15.66 3.60
CA SER A 277 10.06 15.63 3.07
C SER A 277 10.30 14.51 2.08
N ASP A 278 9.75 13.32 2.31
CA ASP A 278 10.02 12.14 1.51
C ASP A 278 8.77 11.31 1.21
N LYS A 279 8.91 10.49 0.16
CA LYS A 279 8.06 9.35 -0.14
C LYS A 279 8.88 8.08 -0.04
N ILE A 280 8.38 7.10 0.72
CA ILE A 280 9.08 5.85 1.04
C ILE A 280 8.19 4.67 0.70
N GLY A 281 8.82 3.60 0.20
CA GLY A 281 8.14 2.36 -0.15
C GLY A 281 7.61 2.35 -1.59
N ASP A 282 6.55 1.59 -1.80
CA ASP A 282 6.00 1.30 -3.11
C ASP A 282 5.18 2.48 -3.65
N THR A 283 5.11 2.58 -4.98
CA THR A 283 4.13 3.45 -5.67
C THR A 283 2.93 2.60 -6.09
N ILE A 284 1.74 3.08 -5.79
CA ILE A 284 0.49 2.50 -6.28
C ILE A 284 0.05 3.32 -7.48
N SER A 285 -0.18 2.65 -8.61
CA SER A 285 -0.78 3.28 -9.79
C SER A 285 -2.25 3.57 -9.48
N SER A 286 -2.52 4.76 -8.97
CA SER A 286 -3.87 5.23 -8.66
C SER A 286 -4.31 6.32 -9.61
N TYR A 287 -5.61 6.40 -9.83
CA TYR A 287 -6.24 7.44 -10.66
C TYR A 287 -7.48 7.99 -9.95
N LEU A 288 -7.51 9.29 -9.68
CA LEU A 288 -8.61 9.96 -8.97
C LEU A 288 -9.54 10.65 -9.95
N ILE A 289 -10.83 10.33 -9.94
CA ILE A 289 -11.87 11.03 -10.71
C ILE A 289 -12.69 11.87 -9.75
N TYR A 290 -12.73 13.18 -9.98
CA TYR A 290 -13.72 14.06 -9.35
C TYR A 290 -14.94 14.10 -10.27
N CYS A 291 -16.03 13.42 -9.89
CA CYS A 291 -17.19 13.28 -10.77
C CYS A 291 -17.82 14.63 -11.15
N ASN A 292 -17.75 15.62 -10.26
CA ASN A 292 -18.22 16.98 -10.52
C ASN A 292 -17.33 17.79 -11.48
N LEU A 293 -16.18 17.26 -11.90
CA LEU A 293 -15.23 17.90 -12.81
C LEU A 293 -14.92 17.00 -14.02
N ILE A 294 -15.92 16.30 -14.55
CA ILE A 294 -15.70 15.41 -15.68
C ILE A 294 -15.12 16.11 -16.91
N ASP A 295 -15.45 17.40 -17.11
CA ASP A 295 -14.96 18.17 -18.25
C ASP A 295 -13.43 18.39 -18.17
N ASP A 296 -12.84 18.41 -16.96
CA ASP A 296 -11.37 18.42 -16.80
C ASP A 296 -10.74 17.11 -17.32
N GLU A 297 -11.45 15.97 -17.21
CA GLU A 297 -10.98 14.70 -17.80
C GLU A 297 -11.07 14.70 -19.32
N ILE A 298 -12.09 15.36 -19.89
CA ILE A 298 -12.21 15.55 -21.34
C ILE A 298 -11.00 16.32 -21.87
N GLU A 299 -10.63 17.42 -21.19
CA GLU A 299 -9.45 18.21 -21.58
C GLU A 299 -8.14 17.41 -21.46
N ARG A 300 -8.02 16.53 -20.46
CA ARG A 300 -6.86 15.61 -20.37
C ARG A 300 -6.82 14.62 -21.53
N ILE A 301 -7.95 14.02 -21.89
CA ILE A 301 -8.06 13.10 -23.02
C ILE A 301 -7.72 13.83 -24.33
N LYS A 302 -8.22 15.05 -24.52
CA LYS A 302 -7.87 15.92 -25.67
C LYS A 302 -6.36 16.14 -25.78
N GLY A 303 -5.68 16.37 -24.67
CA GLY A 303 -4.22 16.50 -24.62
C GLY A 303 -3.43 15.24 -25.03
N ARG A 304 -4.09 14.08 -25.09
CA ARG A 304 -3.49 12.77 -25.40
C ARG A 304 -4.02 12.15 -26.70
N VAL A 305 -4.76 12.89 -27.52
CA VAL A 305 -5.39 12.33 -28.74
C VAL A 305 -4.40 11.67 -29.68
N ASP A 306 -3.24 12.29 -29.92
CA ASP A 306 -2.23 11.73 -30.83
C ASP A 306 -1.65 10.40 -30.30
N GLU A 307 -1.48 10.27 -28.99
CA GLU A 307 -1.05 9.04 -28.32
C GLU A 307 -2.13 7.93 -28.44
N ILE A 308 -3.40 8.31 -28.22
CA ILE A 308 -4.53 7.38 -28.30
C ILE A 308 -4.72 6.86 -29.74
N LEU A 309 -4.58 7.74 -30.73
CA LEU A 309 -4.69 7.37 -32.15
C LEU A 309 -3.53 6.47 -32.59
N SER A 310 -2.30 6.81 -32.19
CA SER A 310 -1.11 6.05 -32.59
C SER A 310 -0.99 4.68 -31.91
N SER A 311 -1.53 4.53 -30.69
CA SER A 311 -1.57 3.25 -29.98
C SER A 311 -2.64 2.26 -30.48
N GLY A 312 -3.60 2.73 -31.28
CA GLY A 312 -4.74 1.94 -31.73
C GLY A 312 -5.77 1.63 -30.64
N GLU A 313 -5.64 2.23 -29.44
CA GLU A 313 -6.55 2.00 -28.31
C GLU A 313 -7.97 2.54 -28.58
N LEU A 314 -8.13 3.51 -29.50
CA LEU A 314 -9.45 4.06 -29.85
C LEU A 314 -10.45 3.01 -30.34
N GLY A 315 -9.98 2.01 -31.11
CA GLY A 315 -10.85 0.92 -31.58
C GLY A 315 -11.42 0.11 -30.42
N ARG A 316 -10.57 -0.28 -29.47
CA ARG A 316 -10.96 -0.99 -28.25
C ARG A 316 -11.88 -0.15 -27.36
N ILE A 317 -11.57 1.13 -27.20
CA ILE A 317 -12.42 2.08 -26.49
C ILE A 317 -13.81 2.11 -27.10
N SER A 318 -13.90 2.22 -28.44
CA SER A 318 -15.17 2.25 -29.12
C SER A 318 -15.95 0.94 -28.97
N GLU A 319 -15.29 -0.20 -29.07
CA GLU A 319 -15.90 -1.52 -28.87
C GLU A 319 -16.46 -1.65 -27.44
N GLU A 320 -15.66 -1.25 -26.43
CA GLU A 320 -16.08 -1.31 -25.03
C GLU A 320 -17.23 -0.35 -24.74
N VAL A 321 -17.18 0.89 -25.23
CA VAL A 321 -18.28 1.84 -25.03
C VAL A 321 -19.58 1.33 -25.66
N SER A 322 -19.52 0.80 -26.88
CA SER A 322 -20.70 0.27 -27.57
C SER A 322 -21.24 -1.03 -26.95
N SER A 323 -20.42 -1.78 -26.19
CA SER A 323 -20.87 -2.96 -25.44
C SER A 323 -21.56 -2.59 -24.11
N GLN A 324 -21.16 -1.47 -23.51
CA GLN A 324 -21.70 -1.00 -22.23
C GLN A 324 -22.88 -0.02 -22.38
N ILE A 325 -23.02 0.61 -23.55
CA ILE A 325 -24.05 1.63 -23.82
C ILE A 325 -24.78 1.29 -25.12
N ASP A 326 -25.97 0.71 -24.99
CA ASP A 326 -26.71 0.12 -26.11
C ASP A 326 -26.97 1.07 -27.28
N ASP A 327 -27.12 2.37 -27.06
CA ASP A 327 -27.43 3.30 -28.14
C ASP A 327 -26.18 3.76 -28.92
N VAL A 328 -24.97 3.53 -28.38
CA VAL A 328 -23.73 3.97 -29.00
C VAL A 328 -23.28 2.95 -30.05
N PHE A 329 -22.90 3.45 -31.22
CA PHE A 329 -22.34 2.65 -32.31
C PHE A 329 -20.82 2.80 -32.36
N TYR A 330 -20.31 4.04 -32.34
CA TYR A 330 -18.88 4.29 -32.52
C TYR A 330 -18.41 5.55 -31.78
N VAL A 331 -17.18 5.53 -31.26
CA VAL A 331 -16.50 6.65 -30.60
C VAL A 331 -15.27 7.03 -31.41
N TYR A 332 -15.10 8.31 -31.72
CA TYR A 332 -13.99 8.77 -32.54
C TYR A 332 -13.54 10.20 -32.22
N PHE A 333 -12.34 10.58 -32.69
CA PHE A 333 -11.89 11.97 -32.70
C PHE A 333 -12.04 12.56 -34.09
N ASP A 334 -12.60 13.76 -34.18
CA ASP A 334 -12.70 14.50 -35.43
C ASP A 334 -11.35 15.15 -35.82
N PRO A 335 -11.23 15.79 -37.00
CA PRO A 335 -10.01 16.47 -37.42
C PRO A 335 -9.53 17.59 -36.47
N ASN A 336 -10.41 18.14 -35.65
CA ASN A 336 -10.09 19.15 -34.62
C ASN A 336 -9.73 18.50 -33.27
N LYS A 337 -9.57 17.17 -33.22
CA LYS A 337 -9.32 16.39 -32.00
C LYS A 337 -10.46 16.47 -31.00
N GLU A 338 -11.68 16.81 -31.43
CA GLU A 338 -12.86 16.75 -30.58
C GLU A 338 -13.39 15.32 -30.51
N LEU A 339 -13.73 14.87 -29.30
CA LEU A 339 -14.34 13.56 -29.09
C LEU A 339 -15.81 13.59 -29.54
N ARG A 340 -16.17 12.66 -30.42
CA ARG A 340 -17.49 12.53 -31.03
C ARG A 340 -18.01 11.10 -30.94
N ILE A 341 -19.34 10.99 -30.97
CA ILE A 341 -20.06 9.73 -30.80
C ILE A 341 -21.08 9.59 -31.91
N ILE A 342 -21.06 8.45 -32.57
CA ILE A 342 -22.09 8.02 -33.52
C ILE A 342 -23.03 7.08 -32.78
N PHE A 343 -24.31 7.41 -32.77
CA PHE A 343 -25.38 6.55 -32.24
C PHE A 343 -25.83 5.53 -33.29
N LYS A 344 -26.49 4.45 -32.84
CA LYS A 344 -27.04 3.41 -33.74
C LYS A 344 -28.09 3.95 -34.72
N ASP A 345 -28.75 5.05 -34.38
CA ASP A 345 -29.67 5.78 -35.27
C ASP A 345 -28.96 6.75 -36.24
N ARG A 346 -27.62 6.70 -36.30
CA ARG A 346 -26.73 7.49 -37.16
C ARG A 346 -26.60 8.96 -36.79
N ARG A 347 -27.13 9.42 -35.65
CA ARG A 347 -26.81 10.74 -35.13
C ARG A 347 -25.34 10.81 -34.75
N ASP A 348 -24.69 11.90 -35.14
CA ASP A 348 -23.29 12.20 -34.83
C ASP A 348 -23.24 13.44 -33.93
N VAL A 349 -22.76 13.26 -32.69
CA VAL A 349 -22.86 14.26 -31.62
C VAL A 349 -21.51 14.43 -30.94
N ARG A 350 -21.15 15.67 -30.59
CA ARG A 350 -19.97 15.95 -29.75
C ARG A 350 -20.20 15.43 -28.34
N ILE A 351 -19.14 14.98 -27.67
CA ILE A 351 -19.24 14.59 -26.26
C ILE A 351 -19.79 15.71 -25.38
N SER A 352 -19.47 16.97 -25.69
CA SER A 352 -19.92 18.16 -24.98
C SER A 352 -21.43 18.36 -25.02
N ASP A 353 -22.08 17.86 -26.08
CA ASP A 353 -23.50 18.09 -26.36
C ASP A 353 -24.36 16.95 -25.80
N LEU A 354 -23.74 15.92 -25.21
CA LEU A 354 -24.44 14.82 -24.56
C LEU A 354 -24.92 15.17 -23.15
N GLY A 355 -26.02 14.52 -22.76
CA GLY A 355 -26.46 14.51 -21.38
C GLY A 355 -25.37 14.00 -20.43
N GLN A 356 -25.29 14.60 -19.25
CA GLN A 356 -24.19 14.41 -18.29
C GLN A 356 -23.94 12.93 -17.94
N GLY A 357 -24.99 12.11 -17.81
CA GLY A 357 -24.86 10.68 -17.49
C GLY A 357 -24.13 9.88 -18.58
N TYR A 358 -24.47 10.06 -19.85
CA TYR A 358 -23.78 9.42 -20.98
C TYR A 358 -22.34 9.92 -21.08
N LYS A 359 -22.16 11.25 -21.04
CA LYS A 359 -20.84 11.88 -21.05
C LYS A 359 -19.94 11.32 -19.96
N SER A 360 -20.42 11.24 -18.72
CA SER A 360 -19.64 10.75 -17.59
C SER A 360 -19.25 9.28 -17.71
N PHE A 361 -20.18 8.42 -18.15
CA PHE A 361 -19.87 7.00 -18.27
C PHE A 361 -18.87 6.72 -19.40
N ILE A 362 -19.02 7.38 -20.55
CA ILE A 362 -18.08 7.25 -21.67
C ILE A 362 -16.69 7.74 -21.28
N ILE A 363 -16.59 8.92 -20.66
CA ILE A 363 -15.31 9.47 -20.21
C ILE A 363 -14.68 8.63 -19.11
N PHE A 364 -15.48 8.03 -18.22
CA PHE A 364 -15.00 7.04 -17.27
C PHE A 364 -14.36 5.83 -17.98
N LEU A 365 -15.07 5.21 -18.93
CA LEU A 365 -14.57 4.04 -19.67
C LEU A 365 -13.27 4.38 -20.41
N MET A 366 -13.23 5.51 -21.12
CA MET A 366 -12.02 5.99 -21.79
C MET A 366 -10.87 6.18 -20.81
N THR A 367 -11.10 6.92 -19.73
CA THR A 367 -10.09 7.18 -18.69
C THR A 367 -9.55 5.89 -18.09
N TYR A 368 -10.42 4.93 -17.80
CA TYR A 368 -10.01 3.63 -17.27
C TYR A 368 -9.17 2.84 -18.27
N LEU A 369 -9.60 2.75 -19.53
CA LEU A 369 -8.92 1.99 -20.57
C LEU A 369 -7.58 2.61 -20.99
N ILE A 370 -7.46 3.94 -20.94
CA ILE A 370 -6.22 4.65 -21.26
C ILE A 370 -5.19 4.51 -20.13
N ASN A 371 -5.62 4.69 -18.87
CA ASN A 371 -4.69 4.77 -17.75
C ASN A 371 -4.44 3.42 -17.05
N LYS A 372 -5.37 2.46 -17.18
CA LYS A 372 -5.32 1.10 -16.59
C LYS A 372 -4.78 1.10 -15.14
N PRO A 373 -5.37 1.89 -14.23
CA PRO A 373 -4.84 2.02 -12.87
C PRO A 373 -5.01 0.72 -12.06
N GLU A 374 -4.10 0.49 -11.12
CA GLU A 374 -4.24 -0.58 -10.13
C GLU A 374 -5.36 -0.27 -9.11
N LEU A 375 -5.54 1.02 -8.82
CA LEU A 375 -6.54 1.52 -7.87
C LEU A 375 -7.27 2.74 -8.44
N LEU A 376 -8.55 2.60 -8.68
CA LEU A 376 -9.41 3.69 -9.10
C LEU A 376 -10.05 4.37 -7.89
N LEU A 377 -10.00 5.70 -7.84
CA LEU A 377 -10.57 6.52 -6.78
C LEU A 377 -11.66 7.39 -7.41
N ILE A 378 -12.90 7.30 -6.96
CA ILE A 378 -14.04 8.05 -7.53
C ILE A 378 -14.66 8.88 -6.42
N ASP A 379 -14.53 10.20 -6.53
CA ASP A 379 -15.08 11.13 -5.53
C ASP A 379 -16.42 11.71 -5.96
N GLY A 380 -17.45 11.44 -5.14
CA GLY A 380 -18.80 11.98 -5.27
C GLY A 380 -19.53 11.43 -6.49
N ILE A 381 -19.77 10.12 -6.54
CA ILE A 381 -20.35 9.42 -7.71
C ILE A 381 -21.68 10.00 -8.20
N GLU A 382 -22.45 10.68 -7.35
CA GLU A 382 -23.67 11.41 -7.74
C GLU A 382 -23.40 12.47 -8.82
N GLY A 383 -22.18 13.04 -8.82
CA GLY A 383 -21.75 14.03 -9.80
C GLY A 383 -21.69 13.51 -11.24
N PHE A 384 -21.63 12.19 -11.44
CA PHE A 384 -21.76 11.63 -12.78
C PHE A 384 -23.18 11.76 -13.34
N MET A 385 -24.20 11.97 -12.49
CA MET A 385 -25.61 12.12 -12.89
C MET A 385 -26.09 10.96 -13.80
N ILE A 386 -25.70 9.73 -13.45
CA ILE A 386 -25.97 8.54 -14.26
C ILE A 386 -27.41 8.06 -14.01
N GLN A 387 -28.16 7.86 -15.10
CA GLN A 387 -29.49 7.26 -15.04
C GLN A 387 -29.44 5.79 -14.61
N PRO A 388 -30.50 5.23 -13.99
CA PRO A 388 -30.49 3.90 -13.39
C PRO A 388 -29.90 2.76 -14.25
N ASN A 389 -30.25 2.69 -15.54
CA ASN A 389 -29.77 1.64 -16.43
C ASN A 389 -28.25 1.75 -16.68
N LEU A 390 -27.75 2.95 -16.91
CA LEU A 390 -26.32 3.19 -17.08
C LEU A 390 -25.56 2.97 -15.77
N LEU A 391 -26.16 3.30 -14.62
CA LEU A 391 -25.55 3.04 -13.31
C LEU A 391 -25.43 1.54 -13.07
N LYS A 392 -26.43 0.76 -13.50
CA LYS A 392 -26.36 -0.70 -13.48
C LYS A 392 -25.19 -1.23 -14.30
N ASN A 393 -25.00 -0.73 -15.53
CA ASN A 393 -23.89 -1.14 -16.39
C ASN A 393 -22.54 -0.73 -15.81
N PHE A 394 -22.43 0.50 -15.27
CA PHE A 394 -21.24 0.97 -14.59
C PHE A 394 -20.84 0.08 -13.40
N ILE A 395 -21.80 -0.30 -12.55
CA ILE A 395 -21.53 -1.18 -11.39
C ILE A 395 -21.11 -2.58 -11.85
N LYS A 396 -21.80 -3.14 -12.85
CA LYS A 396 -21.43 -4.43 -13.46
C LYS A 396 -20.00 -4.38 -13.99
N TYR A 397 -19.67 -3.33 -14.73
CA TYR A 397 -18.35 -3.11 -15.30
C TYR A 397 -17.26 -3.17 -14.22
N LEU A 398 -17.40 -2.42 -13.13
CA LEU A 398 -16.44 -2.41 -12.01
C LEU A 398 -16.31 -3.77 -11.32
N LEU A 399 -17.40 -4.54 -11.21
CA LEU A 399 -17.40 -5.86 -10.58
C LEU A 399 -16.81 -6.95 -11.49
N GLU A 400 -16.82 -6.76 -12.80
CA GLU A 400 -16.36 -7.75 -13.79
C GLU A 400 -14.92 -7.54 -14.24
N HIS A 401 -14.41 -6.31 -14.22
CA HIS A 401 -13.04 -5.98 -14.62
C HIS A 401 -12.06 -6.03 -13.44
N GLU A 402 -10.75 -6.13 -13.69
CA GLU A 402 -9.72 -6.39 -12.66
C GLU A 402 -9.40 -5.23 -11.70
N VAL A 403 -9.83 -4.01 -12.01
CA VAL A 403 -9.55 -2.81 -11.20
C VAL A 403 -10.15 -2.88 -9.80
N ARG A 404 -9.41 -2.42 -8.78
CA ARG A 404 -9.97 -2.14 -7.45
C ARG A 404 -10.45 -0.71 -7.39
N THR A 405 -11.56 -0.46 -6.71
CA THR A 405 -12.18 0.86 -6.72
C THR A 405 -12.54 1.31 -5.32
N ILE A 406 -12.25 2.57 -5.00
CA ILE A 406 -12.76 3.26 -3.82
C ILE A 406 -13.67 4.38 -4.29
N ILE A 407 -14.92 4.38 -3.84
CA ILE A 407 -15.95 5.32 -4.29
C ILE A 407 -16.47 6.07 -3.08
N THR A 408 -16.63 7.39 -3.20
CA THR A 408 -17.34 8.18 -2.19
C THR A 408 -18.74 8.54 -2.67
N THR A 409 -19.68 8.54 -1.74
CA THR A 409 -21.10 8.82 -2.01
C THR A 409 -21.73 9.50 -0.79
N GLN A 410 -22.79 10.24 -1.01
CA GLN A 410 -23.71 10.76 0.01
C GLN A 410 -25.12 10.18 -0.16
N SER A 411 -25.37 9.48 -1.26
CA SER A 411 -26.66 8.93 -1.64
C SER A 411 -26.85 7.51 -1.09
N SER A 412 -27.89 7.33 -0.28
CA SER A 412 -28.38 6.00 0.11
C SER A 412 -28.88 5.20 -1.09
N GLU A 413 -29.37 5.85 -2.14
CA GLU A 413 -29.83 5.19 -3.36
C GLU A 413 -28.65 4.52 -4.08
N VAL A 414 -27.52 5.22 -4.21
CA VAL A 414 -26.30 4.64 -4.78
C VAL A 414 -25.88 3.38 -4.03
N ILE A 415 -25.85 3.44 -2.69
CA ILE A 415 -25.56 2.28 -1.84
C ILE A 415 -26.53 1.12 -2.14
N GLN A 416 -27.82 1.42 -2.25
CA GLN A 416 -28.85 0.43 -2.57
C GLN A 416 -28.64 -0.21 -3.94
N TYR A 417 -28.26 0.58 -4.96
CA TYR A 417 -27.92 0.05 -6.30
C TYR A 417 -26.74 -0.91 -6.24
N PHE A 418 -25.62 -0.53 -5.60
CA PHE A 418 -24.47 -1.42 -5.43
C PHE A 418 -24.84 -2.71 -4.68
N SER A 419 -25.67 -2.60 -3.63
CA SER A 419 -26.14 -3.76 -2.86
C SER A 419 -26.98 -4.71 -3.72
N ASN A 420 -27.95 -4.18 -4.46
CA ASN A 420 -28.87 -4.98 -5.27
C ASN A 420 -28.15 -5.66 -6.44
N ILE A 421 -27.30 -4.93 -7.16
CA ILE A 421 -26.58 -5.46 -8.33
C ILE A 421 -25.52 -6.48 -7.91
N SER A 422 -24.78 -6.22 -6.82
CA SER A 422 -23.82 -7.22 -6.32
C SER A 422 -24.51 -8.51 -5.87
N LYS A 423 -25.72 -8.43 -5.29
CA LYS A 423 -26.54 -9.61 -4.97
C LYS A 423 -27.00 -10.34 -6.24
N GLU A 424 -27.50 -9.62 -7.25
CA GLU A 424 -27.91 -10.17 -8.55
C GLU A 424 -26.79 -10.98 -9.20
N LEU A 425 -25.54 -10.52 -9.07
CA LEU A 425 -24.35 -11.17 -9.64
C LEU A 425 -23.69 -12.21 -8.72
N GLY A 426 -24.19 -12.43 -7.49
CA GLY A 426 -23.54 -13.31 -6.50
C GLY A 426 -22.18 -12.79 -6.00
N LYS A 427 -21.92 -11.48 -6.10
CA LYS A 427 -20.65 -10.81 -5.76
C LYS A 427 -20.75 -9.91 -4.53
N SER A 428 -21.69 -10.16 -3.62
CA SER A 428 -21.86 -9.31 -2.42
C SER A 428 -20.61 -9.24 -1.52
N GLY A 429 -19.78 -10.28 -1.50
CA GLY A 429 -18.51 -10.31 -0.75
C GLY A 429 -17.40 -9.45 -1.35
N ASP A 430 -17.57 -8.96 -2.58
CA ASP A 430 -16.59 -8.13 -3.28
C ASP A 430 -16.68 -6.65 -2.87
N ILE A 431 -17.80 -6.24 -2.27
CA ILE A 431 -18.06 -4.85 -1.87
C ILE A 431 -17.97 -4.68 -0.36
N ILE A 432 -17.20 -3.68 0.08
CA ILE A 432 -17.18 -3.21 1.46
C ILE A 432 -17.88 -1.86 1.53
N TYR A 433 -18.78 -1.72 2.50
CA TYR A 433 -19.48 -0.47 2.78
C TYR A 433 -18.91 0.14 4.07
N LEU A 434 -18.42 1.38 3.97
CA LEU A 434 -18.01 2.19 5.11
C LEU A 434 -19.03 3.30 5.30
N HIS A 435 -19.73 3.26 6.43
CA HIS A 435 -20.74 4.25 6.81
C HIS A 435 -20.25 5.05 8.01
N ASN A 436 -20.65 6.32 8.10
CA ASN A 436 -20.41 7.20 9.25
C ASN A 436 -18.93 7.26 9.66
N LEU A 437 -18.10 7.84 8.80
CA LEU A 437 -16.78 8.33 9.21
C LEU A 437 -16.98 9.47 10.22
N GLU A 438 -17.11 9.13 11.50
CA GLU A 438 -17.08 10.11 12.58
C GLU A 438 -15.63 10.56 12.79
N VAL A 439 -15.32 11.77 12.29
CA VAL A 439 -14.13 12.49 12.72
C VAL A 439 -14.44 13.03 14.12
N LYS A 440 -14.08 12.26 15.16
CA LYS A 440 -14.07 12.81 16.51
C LYS A 440 -12.92 13.78 16.62
N ASN A 441 -13.22 15.08 16.60
CA ASN A 441 -12.30 16.12 17.02
C ASN A 441 -11.97 15.89 18.51
N GLY A 442 -10.86 15.21 18.78
CA GLY A 442 -10.33 15.00 20.11
C GLY A 442 -10.91 13.79 20.85
N VAL A 443 -9.99 12.96 21.35
CA VAL A 443 -10.15 11.80 22.25
C VAL A 443 -10.39 10.45 21.55
N GLN A 444 -9.23 9.81 21.30
CA GLN A 444 -8.89 8.39 21.11
C GLN A 444 -9.70 7.51 20.16
#